data_AF-Q4TJ42-F1
#
_entry.id   AF-Q4TJ42-F1
#
_cell.length_a   1.000
_cell.length_b   1.000
_cell.length_c   1.000
_cell.angle_alpha   90.00
_cell.angle_beta   90.00
_cell.angle_gamma   90.00
#
_symmetry.space_group_name_H-M   'P 1'
#
loop_
_entity.id
_entity.type
_entity.pdbx_description
1 polymer ?
#
loop_
_entity_poly.entity_id
_entity_poly.type
_entity_poly.pdbx_seq_one_letter_code
_entity_poly.pdbx_strand_id
1 'polypeptide(L)' 'VVWAETSKVGCAVHSCPNGVQATTLADKADTIFVCNYASAGNVNGGQPYRSEGKFCAGCEELPEKALLQSKSCCFTKRLK' A
#
# COMPACT_ATOMS: atom_id res chain seq x y z
N VAL A 1 -3.78 3.78 -3.05
CA VAL A 1 -2.48 3.95 -2.36
C VAL A 1 -1.39 3.75 -3.39
N VAL A 2 -0.38 4.64 -3.47
CA VAL A 2 0.49 4.78 -4.66
C VAL A 2 1.99 4.82 -4.35
N TRP A 3 2.40 4.43 -3.15
CA TRP A 3 3.82 4.44 -2.80
C TRP A 3 4.54 3.29 -3.52
N ALA A 4 5.38 3.60 -4.51
CA ALA A 4 5.97 2.61 -5.42
C ALA A 4 6.87 1.59 -4.71
N GLU A 5 7.47 1.97 -3.58
CA GLU A 5 8.31 1.09 -2.76
C GLU A 5 7.51 0.15 -1.85
N THR A 6 6.22 0.41 -1.67
CA THR A 6 5.35 -0.51 -0.92
C THR A 6 5.12 -1.78 -1.72
N SER A 7 5.56 -2.92 -1.17
CA SER A 7 5.52 -4.24 -1.80
C SER A 7 4.48 -5.18 -1.20
N LYS A 8 3.92 -4.85 -0.02
CA LYS A 8 2.93 -5.66 0.68
C LYS A 8 1.87 -4.76 1.33
N VAL A 9 0.65 -5.27 1.37
CA VAL A 9 -0.47 -4.68 2.10
C VAL A 9 -1.22 -5.78 2.83
N GLY A 10 -1.64 -5.50 4.06
CA GLY A 10 -2.55 -6.35 4.82
C GLY A 10 -3.68 -5.49 5.38
N CYS A 11 -4.92 -5.89 5.15
CA CYS A 11 -6.09 -5.12 5.56
C CYS A 11 -7.00 -5.93 6.50
N ALA A 12 -7.70 -5.23 7.38
CA ALA A 12 -8.72 -5.77 8.26
C ALA A 12 -9.90 -4.81 8.36
N VAL A 13 -11.08 -5.37 8.63
CA VAL A 13 -12.30 -4.63 8.89
C VAL A 13 -12.82 -5.02 10.27
N HIS A 14 -13.29 -4.04 11.03
CA HIS A 14 -13.87 -4.26 12.35
C HIS A 14 -15.13 -3.42 12.51
N SER A 15 -16.26 -4.08 12.77
CA SER A 15 -17.51 -3.40 13.09
C SER A 15 -17.47 -2.92 14.54
N CYS A 16 -17.88 -1.67 14.76
CA CYS A 16 -17.91 -0.98 16.04
C CYS A 16 -19.36 -0.60 16.39
N PRO A 17 -20.15 -1.49 17.02
CA PRO A 17 -21.55 -1.22 17.35
C PRO A 17 -21.73 -0.03 18.30
N ASN A 18 -20.73 0.21 19.16
CA ASN A 18 -20.72 1.28 20.14
C ASN A 18 -19.91 2.50 19.66
N GLY A 19 -19.67 2.62 18.35
CA GLY A 19 -18.95 3.73 17.75
C GLY A 19 -17.44 3.70 17.86
N VAL A 20 -16.82 4.72 17.27
CA VAL A 20 -15.36 4.84 17.12
C VAL A 20 -14.88 6.01 17.99
N GLN A 21 -14.16 5.69 19.07
CA GLN A 21 -13.67 6.68 20.01
C GLN A 21 -12.82 7.77 19.33
N ALA A 22 -12.83 8.98 19.89
CA ALA A 22 -12.09 10.14 19.38
C ALA A 22 -12.46 10.55 17.93
N THR A 23 -13.66 10.18 17.48
CA THR A 23 -14.23 10.64 16.21
C THR A 23 -15.63 11.23 16.43
N THR A 24 -16.22 11.83 15.41
CA THR A 24 -17.62 12.29 15.42
C THR A 24 -18.64 11.15 15.48
N LEU A 25 -18.17 9.90 15.46
CA LEU A 25 -18.95 8.67 15.44
C LEU A 25 -18.85 7.91 16.77
N ALA A 26 -18.39 8.57 17.84
CA ALA A 26 -18.11 7.93 19.13
C ALA A 26 -19.31 7.19 19.73
N ASP A 27 -20.55 7.65 19.47
CA ASP A 27 -21.78 7.05 20.01
C ASP A 27 -22.68 6.41 18.92
N LYS A 28 -22.15 6.18 17.71
CA LYS A 28 -22.92 5.67 16.57
C LYS A 28 -22.28 4.43 16.01
N ALA A 29 -23.09 3.38 15.78
CA ALA A 29 -22.60 2.17 15.13
C ALA A 29 -21.92 2.49 13.79
N ASP A 30 -20.68 2.02 13.64
CA ASP A 30 -19.89 2.22 12.42
C ASP A 30 -18.91 1.05 12.21
N THR A 31 -18.00 1.16 11.24
CA THR A 31 -16.99 0.17 10.89
C THR A 31 -15.65 0.84 10.61
N ILE A 32 -14.59 0.28 11.19
CA ILE A 32 -13.22 0.69 10.95
C ILE A 32 -12.61 -0.24 9.89
N PHE A 33 -12.04 0.35 8.84
CA PHE A 33 -11.27 -0.36 7.82
C PHE A 33 -9.83 0.13 7.85
N VAL A 34 -8.87 -0.77 8.10
CA VAL A 34 -7.45 -0.44 8.26
C VAL A 34 -6.63 -1.31 7.33
N CYS A 35 -5.66 -0.69 6.65
CA CYS A 35 -4.62 -1.39 5.90
C CYS A 35 -3.25 -0.95 6.39
N ASN A 36 -2.38 -1.93 6.66
CA ASN A 36 -0.97 -1.73 6.92
C ASN A 36 -0.16 -1.98 5.64
N TYR A 37 0.87 -1.19 5.41
CA TYR A 37 1.67 -1.19 4.19
C TYR A 37 3.15 -1.43 4.51
N ALA A 38 3.83 -2.27 3.73
CA ALA A 38 5.26 -2.54 3.88
C ALA A 38 5.99 -2.52 2.52
N SER A 39 7.08 -1.76 2.35
CA SER A 39 7.55 -0.74 3.30
C SER A 39 6.52 0.39 3.47
N ALA A 40 6.62 1.10 4.59
CA ALA A 40 5.78 2.27 4.84
C ALA A 40 6.13 3.38 3.83
N GLY A 41 5.10 4.14 3.44
CA GLY A 41 5.25 5.31 2.58
C GLY A 41 5.05 6.62 3.34
N ASN A 42 4.71 7.68 2.61
CA ASN A 42 4.44 9.02 3.14
C ASN A 42 5.59 9.59 3.98
N VAL A 43 6.82 9.37 3.53
CA VAL A 43 8.01 9.96 4.13
C VAL A 43 8.03 11.46 3.85
N ASN A 44 8.30 12.30 4.85
CA ASN A 44 8.36 13.75 4.68
C ASN A 44 9.40 14.15 3.62
N GLY A 45 9.00 14.95 2.64
CA GLY A 45 9.82 15.32 1.48
C GLY A 45 10.03 14.21 0.45
N GLY A 46 9.52 12.99 0.70
CA GLY A 46 9.60 11.87 -0.23
C GLY A 46 8.55 11.95 -1.34
N GLN A 47 8.92 11.52 -2.54
CA GLN A 47 7.99 11.38 -3.66
C GLN A 47 7.35 9.99 -3.64
N PRO A 48 6.03 9.86 -3.84
CA PRO A 48 5.37 8.55 -3.81
C PRO A 48 5.86 7.58 -4.89
N TYR A 49 6.37 8.11 -6.01
CA TYR A 49 6.93 7.37 -7.12
C TYR A 49 7.86 8.28 -7.92
N ARG A 50 8.70 7.70 -8.78
CA ARG A 50 9.53 8.45 -9.72
C ARG A 50 8.64 9.19 -10.72
N SER A 51 8.73 10.52 -10.79
CA SER A 51 7.92 11.35 -11.69
C SER A 51 8.40 11.33 -13.15
N GLU A 52 9.63 10.86 -13.37
CA GLU A 52 10.29 10.84 -14.67
C GLU A 52 10.58 9.41 -15.14
N GLY A 53 10.70 9.26 -16.46
CA GLY A 53 11.05 8.00 -17.11
C GLY A 53 9.87 7.28 -17.75
N LYS A 54 10.18 6.27 -18.55
CA LYS A 54 9.17 5.41 -19.15
C LYS A 54 8.51 4.56 -18.08
N PHE A 55 7.24 4.29 -18.30
CA PHE A 55 6.46 3.39 -17.47
C PHE A 55 7.20 2.03 -17.28
N CYS A 56 7.37 1.61 -16.02
CA CYS A 56 8.12 0.42 -15.59
C CYS A 56 9.62 0.35 -15.87
N ALA A 57 10.26 1.44 -16.30
CA ALA A 57 11.73 1.48 -16.45
C ALA A 57 12.48 1.12 -15.15
N GLY A 58 11.91 1.43 -13.99
CA GLY A 58 12.50 1.09 -12.69
C GLY A 58 12.32 -0.36 -12.24
N CYS A 59 11.55 -1.21 -12.94
CA CYS A 59 11.37 -2.60 -12.52
C CYS A 59 12.64 -3.45 -12.71
N GLU A 60 13.47 -3.08 -13.68
CA GLU A 60 14.73 -3.78 -13.98
C GLU A 60 15.80 -3.53 -12.91
N GLU A 61 15.65 -2.43 -12.16
CA GLU A 61 16.53 -2.03 -11.05
C GLU A 61 16.23 -2.82 -9.76
N LEU A 62 15.15 -3.61 -9.72
CA LEU A 62 14.71 -4.31 -8.52
C LEU A 62 15.51 -5.61 -8.28
N PRO A 63 15.77 -6.00 -7.02
CA PRO A 63 16.67 -7.13 -6.70
C PRO A 63 16.14 -8.49 -7.18
N GLU A 64 14.83 -8.62 -7.26
CA GLU A 64 14.15 -9.79 -7.81
C GLU A 64 13.70 -9.47 -9.24
N LYS A 65 13.77 -10.45 -10.13
CA LYS A 65 13.26 -10.31 -11.50
C LYS A 65 11.78 -9.95 -11.46
N ALA A 66 11.49 -8.67 -11.67
CA ALA A 66 10.14 -8.15 -11.76
C ALA A 66 9.67 -8.19 -13.22
N LEU A 67 8.45 -8.65 -13.44
CA LEU A 67 7.76 -8.60 -14.71
C LEU A 67 6.79 -7.43 -14.73
N LEU A 68 6.56 -6.86 -15.89
CA LEU A 68 5.51 -5.88 -16.06
C LEU A 68 4.13 -6.58 -16.09
N GLN A 69 3.22 -6.18 -15.20
CA GLN A 69 1.83 -6.64 -15.21
C GLN A 69 0.87 -5.50 -14.84
N SER A 70 -0.20 -5.30 -15.61
CA SER A 70 -1.29 -4.35 -15.30
C SER A 70 -0.82 -2.95 -14.89
N LYS A 71 0.20 -2.46 -15.58
CA LYS A 71 0.89 -1.21 -15.27
C LYS A 71 1.57 -1.15 -13.88
N SER A 72 2.16 -2.25 -13.42
CA SER A 72 2.95 -2.31 -12.18
C SER A 72 4.09 -3.34 -12.28
N CYS A 73 5.13 -3.20 -11.46
CA CYS A 73 6.16 -4.22 -11.31
C CYS A 73 5.59 -5.40 -10.49
N CYS A 74 5.62 -6.60 -11.04
CA CYS A 74 5.12 -7.81 -10.42
C CYS A 74 6.26 -8.79 -10.16
N PHE A 75 6.34 -9.28 -8.92
CA PHE A 75 7.38 -10.21 -8.50
C PHE A 75 6.84 -11.64 -8.46
N THR A 76 7.57 -12.58 -9.05
CA THR A 76 7.22 -14.00 -8.94
C THR A 76 7.86 -14.57 -7.67
N LYS A 77 7.09 -14.69 -6.59
CA LYS A 77 7.56 -15.45 -5.42
C LYS A 77 7.61 -16.94 -5.76
N ARG A 78 8.81 -17.52 -5.86
CA ARG A 78 8.97 -18.98 -5.68
C ARG A 78 8.81 -19.27 -4.20
N LEU A 79 7.69 -19.85 -3.81
CA LEU A 79 7.58 -20.53 -2.53
C LEU A 79 8.59 -21.68 -2.55
N LYS A 80 9.59 -21.63 -1.67
CA LYS A 80 10.45 -22.79 -1.39
C LYS A 80 9.69 -23.76 -0.50
#